data_AF-A0A4S4CIB5-F1
#
_entry.id   AF-A0A4S4CIB5-F1
#
_cell.length_a   1.000
_cell.length_b   1.000
_cell.length_c   1.000
_cell.angle_alpha   90.00
_cell.angle_beta   90.00
_cell.angle_gamma   90.00
#
_symmetry.space_group_name_H-M   'P 1'
#
loop_
_entity.id
_entity.type
_entity.pdbx_description
1 polymer ?
#
loop_
_entity_poly.entity_id
_entity_poly.type
_entity_poly.pdbx_seq_one_letter_code
_entity_poly.pdbx_strand_id
1 'polypeptide(L)'
;MRPHRLSALVLPALILAACGQTSVKAPADYRLSGTLAGDWGAAPHLRLALVGTGFPVAVSTNSSIAQNVVANSDGTWAFGFDLPSPPLPNLAGVYQVVAFNDANNDARLTLGETFARNREWLVYSPVSGTIPAVSIPDFLPGESEGLPELKVSAGWNLYDRTQALTATNPHGVQTVTGYDISR
;
A
#
# COMPACT_ATOMS: atom_id res chain seq x y z
N MET A 1 0.09 60.91 46.62
CA MET A 1 0.62 61.02 45.23
C MET A 1 1.93 60.24 45.20
N ARG A 2 2.22 59.21 44.39
CA ARG A 2 1.66 58.63 43.16
C ARG A 2 1.87 57.10 43.21
N PRO A 3 0.93 56.27 42.73
CA PRO A 3 1.15 54.83 42.56
C PRO A 3 1.98 54.57 41.29
N HIS A 4 2.96 53.65 41.37
CA HIS A 4 3.68 53.15 40.20
C HIS A 4 2.83 52.10 39.47
N ARG A 5 2.63 52.36 38.17
CA ARG A 5 1.88 51.54 37.23
C ARG A 5 2.80 50.54 36.52
N LEU A 6 2.27 49.33 36.36
CA LEU A 6 2.32 48.43 35.18
C LEU A 6 3.67 48.11 34.53
N SER A 7 3.98 46.81 34.48
CA SER A 7 4.07 46.07 33.22
C SER A 7 4.13 44.57 33.50
N ALA A 8 2.96 43.92 33.44
CA ALA A 8 2.88 42.46 33.39
C ALA A 8 3.21 42.05 31.94
N LEU A 9 4.39 41.46 31.75
CA LEU A 9 4.80 40.84 30.50
C LEU A 9 3.96 39.56 30.31
N VAL A 10 2.89 39.65 29.51
CA VAL A 10 2.15 38.47 29.05
C VAL A 10 2.93 37.89 27.88
N LEU A 11 3.73 36.85 28.12
CA LEU A 11 4.26 36.01 27.04
C LEU A 11 3.09 35.28 26.38
N PRO A 12 2.89 35.38 25.06
CA PRO A 12 1.94 34.51 24.38
C PRO A 12 2.55 33.10 24.36
N ALA A 13 1.92 32.17 25.08
CA ALA A 13 2.20 30.75 24.93
C ALA A 13 1.84 30.37 23.48
N LEU A 14 2.86 30.21 22.64
CA LEU A 14 2.71 29.53 21.36
C LEU A 14 2.29 28.09 21.66
N ILE A 15 0.99 27.84 21.58
CA ILE A 15 0.44 26.50 21.52
C ILE A 15 0.88 25.94 20.16
N LEU A 16 2.01 25.22 20.13
CA LEU A 16 2.30 24.30 19.03
C LEU A 16 1.15 23.29 19.03
N ALA A 17 0.17 23.51 18.16
CA ALA A 17 -0.73 22.46 17.73
C ALA A 17 0.16 21.36 17.15
N ALA A 18 0.37 20.28 17.92
CA ALA A 18 0.95 19.07 17.40
C ALA A 18 0.03 18.60 16.27
N CYS A 19 0.39 18.91 15.03
CA CYS A 19 -0.15 18.26 13.86
C CYS A 19 -0.01 16.76 14.13
N GLY A 20 -1.14 16.05 14.23
CA GLY A 20 -1.18 14.66 14.65
C GLY A 20 -0.16 13.84 13.89
N GLN A 21 0.93 13.47 14.55
CA GLN A 21 1.91 12.55 14.01
C GLN A 21 1.16 11.24 13.77
N THR A 22 0.91 10.92 12.51
CA THR A 22 0.57 9.56 12.13
C THR A 22 1.77 8.73 12.56
N SER A 23 1.65 8.00 13.66
CA SER A 23 2.75 7.20 14.21
C SER A 23 3.19 6.20 13.15
N VAL A 24 4.41 6.37 12.64
CA VAL A 24 5.04 5.39 11.76
C VAL A 24 5.25 4.12 12.59
N LYS A 25 4.70 2.99 12.12
CA LYS A 25 4.80 1.70 12.81
C LYS A 25 6.03 0.94 12.33
N ALA A 26 6.46 -0.11 13.04
CA ALA A 26 7.45 -1.01 12.46
C ALA A 26 6.84 -1.74 11.25
N PRO A 27 7.63 -2.13 10.22
CA PRO A 27 7.12 -2.83 9.04
C PRO A 27 6.18 -4.02 9.35
N ALA A 28 6.49 -4.82 10.37
CA ALA A 28 5.70 -5.98 10.77
C ALA A 28 4.34 -5.64 11.42
N ASP A 29 4.11 -4.39 11.83
CA ASP A 29 2.88 -3.96 12.50
C ASP A 29 1.80 -3.46 11.53
N TYR A 30 2.07 -3.51 10.23
CA TYR A 30 1.12 -3.17 9.17
C TYR A 30 0.30 -4.40 8.75
N ARG A 31 -0.84 -4.17 8.09
CA ARG A 31 -1.70 -5.25 7.59
C ARG A 31 -1.08 -6.06 6.44
N LEU A 32 -0.12 -5.50 5.73
CA LEU A 32 0.65 -6.21 4.72
C LEU A 32 2.13 -5.90 4.96
N SER A 33 2.97 -6.93 4.96
CA SER A 33 4.42 -6.77 5.15
C SER A 33 5.20 -7.80 4.34
N GLY A 34 6.45 -7.45 4.02
CA GLY A 34 7.35 -8.30 3.25
C GLY A 34 8.71 -7.65 3.05
N THR A 35 9.44 -8.17 2.08
CA THR A 35 10.79 -7.72 1.73
C THR A 35 10.83 -7.18 0.30
N LEU A 36 11.54 -6.07 0.10
CA LEU A 36 11.95 -5.60 -1.22
C LEU A 36 13.38 -6.07 -1.47
N ALA A 37 13.61 -6.69 -2.62
CA ALA A 37 14.92 -7.16 -3.07
C ALA A 37 15.21 -6.73 -4.51
N GLY A 38 16.44 -6.98 -4.96
CA GLY A 38 16.91 -6.65 -6.30
C GLY A 38 17.68 -5.34 -6.38
N ASP A 39 18.15 -5.01 -7.58
CA ASP A 39 18.84 -3.75 -7.85
C ASP A 39 17.82 -2.63 -8.05
N TRP A 40 17.92 -1.55 -7.28
CA TRP A 40 17.06 -0.37 -7.38
C TRP A 40 17.84 0.90 -7.77
N GLY A 41 19.14 0.76 -8.08
CA GLY A 41 20.06 1.86 -8.29
C GLY A 41 20.72 2.37 -7.00
N ALA A 42 21.52 3.43 -7.12
CA ALA A 42 22.19 4.03 -5.97
C ALA A 42 21.22 4.87 -5.14
N ALA A 43 21.11 4.56 -3.84
CA ALA A 43 20.27 5.29 -2.87
C ALA A 43 18.81 5.50 -3.32
N PRO A 44 18.04 4.42 -3.57
CA PRO A 44 16.67 4.52 -4.04
C PRO A 44 15.74 5.13 -2.98
N HIS A 45 14.75 5.87 -3.42
CA HIS A 45 13.66 6.39 -2.60
C HIS A 45 12.45 5.47 -2.74
N LEU A 46 12.50 4.32 -2.06
CA LEU A 46 11.48 3.29 -2.22
C LEU A 46 10.15 3.67 -1.56
N ARG A 47 9.07 3.49 -2.32
CA ARG A 47 7.67 3.61 -1.87
C ARG A 47 6.82 2.49 -2.45
N LEU A 48 5.62 2.36 -1.89
CA LEU A 48 4.63 1.36 -2.26
C LEU A 48 3.35 2.06 -2.73
N ALA A 49 2.70 1.45 -3.71
CA ALA A 49 1.40 1.85 -4.22
C ALA A 49 0.46 0.65 -4.27
N LEU A 50 -0.80 0.86 -3.88
CA LEU A 50 -1.86 -0.09 -4.21
C LEU A 50 -2.39 0.24 -5.60
N VAL A 51 -2.23 -0.70 -6.52
CA VAL A 51 -2.61 -0.53 -7.92
C VAL A 51 -3.62 -1.60 -8.30
N GLY A 52 -4.74 -1.24 -8.92
CA GLY A 52 -5.72 -2.24 -9.30
C GLY A 52 -6.90 -1.70 -10.08
N THR A 53 -7.85 -2.60 -10.34
CA THR A 53 -9.11 -2.29 -11.02
C THR A 53 -10.29 -2.77 -10.19
N GLY A 54 -11.25 -1.88 -9.93
CA GLY A 54 -12.56 -2.21 -9.37
C GLY A 54 -13.53 -2.71 -10.44
N PHE A 55 -14.68 -3.26 -10.05
CA PHE A 55 -15.74 -3.73 -10.95
C PHE A 55 -17.01 -2.88 -10.82
N PRO A 56 -17.43 -2.08 -11.83
CA PRO A 56 -17.24 -2.33 -13.26
C PRO A 56 -16.21 -1.40 -13.95
N VAL A 57 -14.96 -1.38 -13.47
CA VAL A 57 -13.79 -0.65 -14.01
C VAL A 57 -13.65 0.78 -13.47
N ALA A 58 -13.09 0.87 -12.26
CA ALA A 58 -12.38 2.05 -11.80
C ALA A 58 -10.92 1.64 -11.54
N VAL A 59 -9.98 2.18 -12.31
CA VAL A 59 -8.55 1.96 -12.03
C VAL A 59 -8.13 2.92 -10.94
N SER A 60 -7.48 2.39 -9.92
CA SER A 60 -6.92 3.18 -8.83
C SER A 60 -5.44 2.88 -8.67
N THR A 61 -4.69 3.94 -8.39
CA THR A 61 -3.32 3.89 -7.91
C THR A 61 -3.27 4.78 -6.69
N ASN A 62 -2.93 4.21 -5.54
CA ASN A 62 -2.90 4.94 -4.29
C ASN A 62 -1.59 4.67 -3.55
N SER A 63 -0.70 5.66 -3.56
CA SER A 63 0.56 5.67 -2.81
C SER A 63 0.47 6.48 -1.51
N SER A 64 -0.67 7.10 -1.19
CA SER A 64 -0.87 7.85 0.06
C SER A 64 -1.27 6.95 1.23
N ILE A 65 -1.28 5.64 1.03
CA ILE A 65 -1.55 4.65 2.05
C ILE A 65 -0.41 4.65 3.07
N ALA A 66 -0.77 4.51 4.35
CA ALA A 66 0.20 4.41 5.44
C ALA A 66 1.14 3.23 5.19
N GLN A 67 2.43 3.52 5.19
CA GLN A 67 3.48 2.59 4.84
C GLN A 67 4.79 2.94 5.55
N ASN A 68 5.70 1.99 5.62
CA ASN A 68 7.06 2.19 6.09
C ASN A 68 8.01 1.26 5.33
N VAL A 69 9.15 1.78 4.89
CA VAL A 69 10.20 1.03 4.19
C VAL A 69 11.51 1.28 4.91
N VAL A 70 12.18 0.22 5.37
CA VAL A 70 13.39 0.28 6.18
C VAL A 70 14.47 -0.58 5.53
N ALA A 71 15.64 0.00 5.28
CA ALA A 71 16.77 -0.75 4.73
C ALA A 71 17.34 -1.74 5.75
N ASN A 72 17.61 -2.96 5.28
CA ASN A 72 18.32 -3.99 6.02
C ASN A 72 19.82 -3.96 5.70
N SER A 73 20.64 -4.60 6.53
CA SER A 73 22.10 -4.64 6.34
C SER A 73 22.57 -5.55 5.20
N ASP A 74 21.69 -6.41 4.68
CA ASP A 74 21.97 -7.37 3.60
C ASP A 74 21.65 -6.81 2.20
N GLY A 75 21.30 -5.53 2.10
CA GLY A 75 20.95 -4.88 0.83
C GLY A 75 19.49 -5.08 0.40
N THR A 76 18.65 -5.63 1.28
CA THR A 76 17.18 -5.66 1.10
C THR A 76 16.50 -4.55 1.89
N TRP A 77 15.18 -4.41 1.74
CA TRP A 77 14.37 -3.51 2.57
C TRP A 77 13.18 -4.24 3.15
N ALA A 78 12.96 -4.15 4.46
CA ALA A 78 11.72 -4.57 5.07
C ALA A 78 10.65 -3.51 4.84
N PHE A 79 9.42 -3.91 4.53
CA PHE A 79 8.33 -2.97 4.34
C PHE A 79 7.03 -3.39 5.03
N GLY A 80 6.24 -2.38 5.36
CA GLY A 80 4.88 -2.51 5.86
C GLY A 80 3.94 -1.55 5.13
N PHE A 81 2.71 -1.99 4.87
CA PHE A 81 1.69 -1.30 4.09
C PHE A 81 0.29 -1.60 4.64
N ASP A 82 -0.50 -0.58 4.95
CA ASP A 82 -1.87 -0.80 5.41
C ASP A 82 -2.80 -1.15 4.23
N LEU A 83 -3.70 -2.11 4.42
CA LEU A 83 -4.76 -2.36 3.44
C LEU A 83 -5.93 -1.40 3.72
N PRO A 84 -6.38 -0.61 2.72
CA PRO A 84 -7.50 0.28 2.90
C PRO A 84 -8.71 -0.46 3.45
N SER A 85 -9.33 0.14 4.48
CA SER A 85 -10.64 -0.31 4.93
C SER A 85 -11.71 0.52 4.21
N PRO A 86 -12.93 -0.01 4.04
CA PRO A 86 -14.05 0.76 3.51
C PRO A 86 -14.19 2.12 4.21
N PRO A 87 -14.57 3.19 3.47
CA PRO A 87 -15.06 3.15 2.09
C PRO A 87 -13.94 3.38 1.05
N LEU A 88 -13.37 2.30 0.51
CA LEU A 88 -13.19 2.24 -0.94
C LEU A 88 -14.60 2.36 -1.54
N PRO A 89 -14.83 2.96 -2.72
CA PRO A 89 -16.16 2.87 -3.34
C PRO A 89 -16.58 1.40 -3.25
N ASN A 90 -17.76 1.09 -2.71
CA ASN A 90 -18.23 -0.25 -2.26
C ASN A 90 -18.15 -1.34 -3.34
N LEU A 91 -16.96 -1.62 -3.82
CA LEU A 91 -16.70 -2.15 -5.14
C LEU A 91 -15.70 -3.25 -4.94
N ALA A 92 -16.10 -4.45 -5.33
CA ALA A 92 -15.15 -5.52 -5.48
C ALA A 92 -14.05 -5.07 -6.45
N GLY A 93 -12.84 -5.59 -6.27
CA GLY A 93 -11.74 -5.24 -7.14
C GLY A 93 -10.54 -6.15 -6.91
N VAL A 94 -9.66 -6.15 -7.90
CA VAL A 94 -8.39 -6.85 -7.83
C VAL A 94 -7.26 -5.83 -7.86
N TYR A 95 -6.35 -5.97 -6.90
CA TYR A 95 -5.28 -5.04 -6.62
C TYR A 95 -3.97 -5.77 -6.43
N GLN A 96 -2.88 -5.03 -6.53
CA GLN A 96 -1.54 -5.48 -6.26
C GLN A 96 -0.75 -4.37 -5.56
N VAL A 97 0.16 -4.75 -4.67
CA VAL A 97 1.13 -3.79 -4.13
C VAL A 97 2.32 -3.74 -5.07
N VAL A 98 2.63 -2.55 -5.55
CA VAL A 98 3.76 -2.25 -6.42
C VAL A 98 4.77 -1.44 -5.63
N ALA A 99 6.02 -1.89 -5.62
CA ALA A 99 7.15 -1.10 -5.12
C ALA A 99 7.72 -0.26 -6.26
N PHE A 100 8.09 0.99 -5.97
CA PHE A 100 8.67 1.89 -6.95
C PHE A 100 9.72 2.81 -6.34
N ASN A 101 10.65 3.27 -7.17
CA ASN A 101 11.64 4.30 -6.79
C ASN A 101 11.08 5.68 -7.13
N ASP A 102 10.62 6.40 -6.10
CA ASP A 102 10.09 7.76 -6.13
C ASP A 102 11.23 8.78 -6.28
N ALA A 103 11.86 8.77 -7.46
CA ALA A 103 13.06 9.55 -7.73
C ALA A 103 12.79 11.06 -7.73
N ASN A 104 11.56 11.49 -8.00
CA ASN A 104 11.15 12.89 -7.99
C ASN A 104 10.55 13.34 -6.63
N ASN A 105 10.36 12.41 -5.69
CA ASN A 105 9.80 12.60 -4.35
C ASN A 105 8.39 13.22 -4.35
N ASP A 106 7.56 12.89 -5.35
CA ASP A 106 6.17 13.37 -5.43
C ASP A 106 5.17 12.42 -4.77
N ALA A 107 5.67 11.28 -4.26
CA ALA A 107 4.91 10.21 -3.62
C ALA A 107 3.83 9.60 -4.52
N ARG A 108 4.00 9.62 -5.85
CA ARG A 108 3.09 9.00 -6.81
C ARG A 108 3.86 8.06 -7.71
N LEU A 109 3.24 6.92 -8.01
CA LEU A 109 3.75 6.07 -9.07
C LEU A 109 3.43 6.71 -10.43
N THR A 110 4.48 7.11 -11.14
CA THR A 110 4.39 7.76 -12.45
C THR A 110 4.99 6.92 -13.57
N LEU A 111 4.54 7.17 -14.81
CA LEU A 111 5.05 6.48 -16.00
C LEU A 111 6.56 6.76 -16.17
N GLY A 112 7.35 5.69 -16.21
CA GLY A 112 8.80 5.76 -16.41
C GLY A 112 9.62 5.55 -15.14
N GLU A 113 8.99 5.53 -13.96
CA GLU A 113 9.68 5.14 -12.72
C GLU A 113 10.01 3.65 -12.71
N THR A 114 11.15 3.34 -12.08
CA THR A 114 11.52 1.96 -11.81
C THR A 114 10.55 1.36 -10.80
N PHE A 115 9.94 0.23 -11.14
CA PHE A 115 9.01 -0.48 -10.27
C PHE A 115 9.26 -2.00 -10.27
N ALA A 116 8.70 -2.68 -9.28
CA ALA A 116 8.60 -4.13 -9.21
C ALA A 116 7.30 -4.55 -8.50
N ARG A 117 6.85 -5.77 -8.80
CA ARG A 117 5.66 -6.40 -8.22
C ARG A 117 5.89 -7.91 -8.16
N ASN A 118 5.13 -8.63 -7.34
CA ASN A 118 5.18 -10.09 -7.31
C ASN A 118 4.06 -10.71 -8.17
N ARG A 119 3.62 -11.94 -7.88
CA ARG A 119 2.47 -12.58 -8.55
C ARG A 119 1.32 -12.90 -7.59
N GLU A 120 1.27 -12.17 -6.49
CA GLU A 120 0.20 -12.25 -5.50
C GLU A 120 -0.77 -11.09 -5.66
N TRP A 121 -2.04 -11.42 -5.80
CA TRP A 121 -3.13 -10.48 -6.01
C TRP A 121 -3.99 -10.33 -4.77
N LEU A 122 -4.28 -9.09 -4.40
CA LEU A 122 -5.19 -8.73 -3.32
C LEU A 122 -6.59 -8.54 -3.91
N VAL A 123 -7.53 -9.37 -3.49
CA VAL A 123 -8.92 -9.30 -3.97
C VAL A 123 -9.80 -8.81 -2.85
N TYR A 124 -10.37 -7.62 -3.02
CA TYR A 124 -11.37 -7.10 -2.09
C TYR A 124 -12.76 -7.43 -2.60
N SER A 125 -13.64 -7.89 -1.72
CA SER A 125 -15.07 -8.03 -2.00
C SER A 125 -15.90 -7.61 -0.79
N PRO A 126 -16.97 -6.82 -0.93
CA PRO A 126 -17.84 -6.47 0.19
C PRO A 126 -18.69 -7.67 0.68
N VAL A 127 -18.88 -8.68 -0.16
CA VAL A 127 -19.65 -9.90 0.14
C VAL A 127 -18.88 -11.14 -0.31
N SER A 128 -19.11 -12.28 0.36
CA SER A 128 -18.58 -13.55 -0.12
C SER A 128 -19.25 -13.94 -1.43
N GLY A 129 -18.49 -14.52 -2.36
CA GLY A 129 -19.03 -14.90 -3.65
C GLY A 129 -17.95 -15.14 -4.69
N THR A 130 -18.32 -14.94 -5.95
CA THR A 130 -17.45 -15.15 -7.09
C THR A 130 -17.13 -13.82 -7.74
N ILE A 131 -15.84 -13.56 -7.92
CA ILE A 131 -15.31 -12.47 -8.75
C ILE A 131 -15.08 -13.02 -10.15
N PRO A 132 -15.67 -12.41 -11.20
CA PRO A 132 -15.48 -12.90 -12.57
C PRO A 132 -14.02 -12.75 -13.01
N ALA A 133 -13.64 -13.48 -14.06
CA ALA A 133 -12.33 -13.34 -14.67
C ALA A 133 -12.05 -11.89 -15.11
N VAL A 134 -10.80 -11.44 -14.94
CA VAL A 134 -10.36 -10.05 -15.20
C VAL A 134 -9.18 -10.06 -16.12
N SER A 135 -9.17 -9.18 -17.11
CA SER A 135 -7.93 -8.81 -17.79
C SER A 135 -7.35 -7.60 -17.08
N ILE A 136 -6.13 -7.72 -16.57
CA ILE A 136 -5.39 -6.62 -15.96
C ILE A 136 -5.00 -5.66 -17.09
N PRO A 137 -5.40 -4.39 -17.03
CA PRO A 137 -5.08 -3.44 -18.09
C PRO A 137 -3.57 -3.25 -18.26
N ASP A 138 -3.12 -3.18 -19.52
CA ASP A 138 -1.70 -3.08 -19.91
C ASP A 138 -0.99 -1.83 -19.37
N PHE A 139 -1.75 -0.81 -18.98
CA PHE A 139 -1.20 0.41 -18.40
C PHE A 139 -0.93 0.29 -16.89
N LEU A 140 -1.37 -0.79 -16.24
CA LEU A 140 -0.93 -1.10 -14.89
C LEU A 140 0.52 -1.61 -14.92
N PRO A 141 1.38 -1.23 -13.97
CA PRO A 141 2.79 -1.62 -13.97
C PRO A 141 2.93 -3.13 -14.01
N GLY A 142 3.55 -3.67 -15.08
CA GLY A 142 3.92 -5.07 -15.30
C GLY A 142 3.27 -5.68 -16.55
N GLU A 143 3.39 -7.00 -16.74
CA GLU A 143 2.84 -7.65 -17.94
C GLU A 143 1.32 -7.75 -17.90
N SER A 144 0.70 -7.68 -19.09
CA SER A 144 -0.71 -8.01 -19.32
C SER A 144 -1.01 -9.39 -18.77
N GLU A 145 -1.87 -9.47 -17.76
CA GLU A 145 -2.16 -10.71 -17.08
C GLU A 145 -3.67 -10.91 -16.95
N GLY A 146 -4.17 -12.09 -17.27
CA GLY A 146 -5.59 -12.43 -17.07
C GLY A 146 -5.79 -13.20 -15.77
N LEU A 147 -6.56 -12.68 -14.83
CA LEU A 147 -6.98 -13.43 -13.65
C LEU A 147 -8.19 -14.30 -13.95
N PRO A 148 -8.18 -15.56 -13.49
CA PRO A 148 -9.34 -16.43 -13.64
C PRO A 148 -10.51 -15.95 -12.78
N GLU A 149 -11.65 -16.61 -12.90
CA GLU A 149 -12.73 -16.47 -11.93
C GLU A 149 -12.24 -16.92 -10.53
N LEU A 150 -12.55 -16.14 -9.50
CA LEU A 150 -12.07 -16.35 -8.13
C LEU A 150 -13.22 -16.45 -7.14
N LYS A 151 -13.23 -17.48 -6.29
CA LYS A 151 -14.16 -17.58 -5.16
C LYS A 151 -13.54 -16.93 -3.93
N VAL A 152 -14.20 -15.93 -3.36
CA VAL A 152 -13.65 -15.09 -2.30
C VAL A 152 -14.59 -14.96 -1.12
N SER A 153 -14.02 -14.68 0.05
CA SER A 153 -14.77 -14.26 1.23
C SER A 153 -14.99 -12.75 1.21
N ALA A 154 -15.98 -12.27 1.96
CA ALA A 154 -16.10 -10.84 2.26
C ALA A 154 -14.80 -10.32 2.94
N GLY A 155 -14.34 -9.14 2.52
CA GLY A 155 -13.08 -8.54 2.94
C GLY A 155 -11.95 -8.73 1.92
N TRP A 156 -10.72 -8.65 2.42
CA TRP A 156 -9.51 -8.88 1.63
C TRP A 156 -9.23 -10.38 1.51
N ASN A 157 -8.77 -10.79 0.33
CA ASN A 157 -8.33 -12.14 0.04
C ASN A 157 -6.98 -12.07 -0.66
N LEU A 158 -6.13 -13.07 -0.45
CA LEU A 158 -4.87 -13.22 -1.15
C LEU A 158 -5.00 -14.35 -2.17
N TYR A 159 -4.63 -14.05 -3.42
CA TYR A 159 -4.53 -15.02 -4.51
C TYR A 159 -3.06 -15.12 -4.94
N ASP A 160 -2.42 -16.26 -4.68
CA ASP A 160 -1.09 -16.54 -5.22
C ASP A 160 -1.23 -17.24 -6.57
N ARG A 161 -0.87 -16.55 -7.64
CA ARG A 161 -0.99 -17.09 -8.99
C ARG A 161 0.02 -18.20 -9.29
N THR A 162 1.10 -18.29 -8.53
CA THR A 162 2.08 -19.38 -8.69
C THR A 162 1.52 -20.71 -8.20
N GLN A 163 0.41 -20.69 -7.46
CA GLN A 163 -0.29 -21.86 -6.97
C GLN A 163 -1.56 -22.15 -7.75
N ALA A 164 -1.95 -23.44 -7.75
CA ALA A 164 -3.21 -23.86 -8.36
C ALA A 164 -4.41 -23.23 -7.63
N LEU A 165 -5.51 -23.04 -8.36
CA LEU A 165 -6.79 -22.68 -7.76
C LEU A 165 -7.32 -23.85 -6.93
N THR A 166 -7.54 -23.61 -5.66
CA THR A 166 -8.01 -24.60 -4.69
C THR A 166 -8.94 -23.95 -3.67
N ALA A 167 -9.42 -24.71 -2.68
CA ALA A 167 -10.22 -24.16 -1.59
C ALA A 167 -9.44 -23.17 -0.69
N THR A 168 -8.11 -23.14 -0.76
CA THR A 168 -7.23 -22.25 0.02
C THR A 168 -6.54 -21.20 -0.84
N ASN A 169 -6.78 -21.17 -2.15
CA ASN A 169 -6.22 -20.19 -3.06
C ASN A 169 -7.27 -19.77 -4.11
N PRO A 170 -7.88 -18.58 -3.97
CA PRO A 170 -7.58 -17.55 -2.95
C PRO A 170 -8.16 -17.86 -1.57
N HIS A 171 -7.68 -17.16 -0.53
CA HIS A 171 -8.20 -17.24 0.84
C HIS A 171 -8.34 -15.85 1.47
N GLY A 172 -9.27 -15.71 2.42
CA GLY A 172 -9.48 -14.47 3.16
C GLY A 172 -8.32 -14.14 4.10
N VAL A 173 -7.96 -12.85 4.20
CA VAL A 173 -6.84 -12.36 5.01
C VAL A 173 -7.23 -11.12 5.82
N GLN A 174 -6.71 -11.04 7.05
CA GLN A 174 -6.72 -9.82 7.86
C GLN A 174 -5.35 -9.15 7.87
N THR A 175 -4.31 -9.98 7.82
CA THR A 175 -2.90 -9.60 7.71
C THR A 175 -2.24 -10.49 6.65
N VAL A 176 -1.31 -9.92 5.89
CA VAL A 176 -0.45 -10.63 4.93
C VAL A 176 1.01 -10.40 5.33
N THR A 177 1.78 -11.48 5.44
CA THR A 177 3.20 -11.45 5.79
C THR A 177 3.99 -12.25 4.77
N GLY A 178 5.22 -11.84 4.47
CA GLY A 178 6.03 -12.49 3.44
C GLY A 178 5.58 -12.13 2.02
N TYR A 179 4.96 -10.96 1.85
CA TYR A 179 4.63 -10.41 0.53
C TYR A 179 5.89 -9.87 -0.13
N ASP A 180 6.76 -10.76 -0.59
CA ASP A 180 8.08 -10.38 -1.08
C ASP A 180 8.00 -9.88 -2.53
N ILE A 181 8.68 -8.77 -2.82
CA ILE A 181 8.76 -8.13 -4.12
C ILE A 181 10.23 -8.05 -4.51
N SER A 182 10.57 -8.60 -5.68
CA SER A 182 11.93 -8.49 -6.23
C SER A 182 11.90 -7.81 -7.59
N ARG A 183 12.88 -6.92 -7.80
CA ARG A 183 13.23 -6.40 -9.13
C ARG A 183 14.29 -7.27 -9.79
#